data_AF-A0A8H6XV01-F1
#
_entry.id   AF-A0A8H6XV01-F1
#
_cell.length_a   1.000
_cell.length_b   1.000
_cell.length_c   1.000
_cell.angle_alpha   90.00
_cell.angle_beta   90.00
_cell.angle_gamma   90.00
#
_symmetry.space_group_name_H-M   'P 1'
#
loop_
_entity.id
_entity.type
_entity.pdbx_description
1 polymer ?
#
loop_
_entity_poly.entity_id
_entity_poly.type
_entity_poly.pdbx_seq_one_letter_code
_entity_poly.pdbx_strand_id
1 'polypeptide(L)'
;MNEPDNSFGTPGSCGQEGMEVSANQRAEVINGLFSALETAGLSTTVGIISDESSSISLALTEYSTWLPSVANKLAAICHHGYGFESSAAYTAFANTVKSLAPGKATWMSASRSFTQGFDPTITNALMFSGLVFQSLVTTGEPHYDFWTLVSNGLGCSPLTSATCPTTPNSVGWNDGMIYYDPSYATNKNFALYITKHFWTYKHFGNFVKREFCLSFSRNNFCTWSPTLSSSLNLYTAGSVRLPLIGSDVREWMMAVSTATTYSLILMNPNTTDTTLTVSFPSTAVCPTGAFRTSATEDWATVADATASGSAWSVLLKATSLTTYTFNRAAC
;
A
#
# COMPACT_ATOMS: atom_id res chain seq x y z
N MET A 1 -4.56 -10.24 -15.91
CA MET A 1 -6.02 -10.02 -16.06
C MET A 1 -6.34 -8.83 -15.17
N ASN A 2 -7.34 -8.00 -15.47
CA ASN A 2 -7.77 -6.93 -14.57
C ASN A 2 -9.23 -7.15 -14.25
N GLU A 3 -9.57 -7.33 -12.97
CA GLU A 3 -10.93 -7.59 -12.50
C GLU A 3 -11.63 -8.66 -13.35
N PRO A 4 -11.08 -9.90 -13.41
CA PRO A 4 -11.63 -10.97 -14.25
C PRO A 4 -13.07 -11.35 -13.88
N ASP A 5 -13.57 -10.87 -12.76
CA ASP A 5 -14.95 -10.95 -12.30
C ASP A 5 -15.88 -9.84 -12.85
N ASN A 6 -15.37 -9.00 -13.75
CA ASN A 6 -16.10 -7.91 -14.36
C ASN A 6 -15.84 -7.85 -15.88
N SER A 7 -16.92 -7.90 -16.68
CA SER A 7 -16.82 -7.82 -18.14
C SER A 7 -16.60 -6.42 -18.68
N PHE A 8 -16.94 -5.38 -17.91
CA PHE A 8 -16.99 -3.97 -18.33
C PHE A 8 -17.79 -3.70 -19.63
N GLY A 9 -18.52 -4.68 -20.16
CA GLY A 9 -19.15 -4.62 -21.48
C GLY A 9 -20.64 -4.24 -21.47
N THR A 10 -21.24 -4.00 -20.31
CA THR A 10 -22.66 -3.62 -20.21
C THR A 10 -22.86 -2.14 -20.56
N PRO A 11 -23.89 -1.76 -21.35
CA PRO A 11 -24.23 -0.35 -21.55
C PRO A 11 -24.43 0.36 -20.20
N GLY A 12 -23.62 1.39 -19.92
CA GLY A 12 -23.55 2.06 -18.61
C GLY A 12 -22.35 1.64 -17.75
N SER A 13 -21.52 0.71 -18.20
CA SER A 13 -20.17 0.51 -17.68
C SER A 13 -19.32 1.76 -17.96
N CYS A 14 -18.23 1.94 -17.21
CA CYS A 14 -17.34 3.11 -17.26
C CYS A 14 -16.61 3.33 -18.61
N GLY A 15 -16.98 2.60 -19.68
CA GLY A 15 -16.43 2.77 -21.03
C GLY A 15 -14.97 2.35 -21.16
N GLN A 16 -14.44 1.59 -20.20
CA GLN A 16 -13.07 1.09 -20.21
C GLN A 16 -12.96 -0.29 -20.86
N GLU A 17 -11.76 -0.60 -21.36
CA GLU A 17 -11.43 -1.96 -21.83
C GLU A 17 -11.54 -2.97 -20.69
N GLY A 18 -11.98 -4.18 -21.01
CA GLY A 18 -12.22 -5.20 -20.00
C GLY A 18 -12.43 -6.58 -20.60
N MET A 19 -12.13 -7.62 -19.82
CA MET A 19 -12.36 -9.01 -20.20
C MET A 19 -12.67 -9.83 -18.95
N GLU A 20 -13.91 -10.32 -18.87
CA GLU A 20 -14.28 -11.31 -17.87
C GLU A 20 -13.55 -12.62 -18.14
N VAL A 21 -12.98 -13.22 -17.10
CA VAL A 21 -12.34 -14.53 -17.13
C VAL A 21 -12.87 -15.33 -15.94
N SER A 22 -13.79 -16.23 -16.23
CA SER A 22 -14.41 -17.07 -15.20
C SER A 22 -13.37 -17.97 -14.53
N ALA A 23 -13.65 -18.40 -13.30
CA ALA A 23 -12.69 -19.17 -12.50
C ALA A 23 -12.13 -20.42 -13.22
N ASN A 24 -12.96 -21.11 -14.00
CA ASN A 24 -12.57 -22.29 -14.79
C ASN A 24 -11.66 -21.97 -15.99
N GLN A 25 -11.54 -20.71 -16.41
CA GLN A 25 -10.69 -20.27 -17.52
C GLN A 25 -9.35 -19.69 -17.04
N ARG A 26 -9.25 -19.25 -15.79
CA ARG A 26 -8.04 -18.57 -15.25
C ARG A 26 -6.77 -19.40 -15.40
N ALA A 27 -6.85 -20.69 -15.10
CA ALA A 27 -5.71 -21.61 -15.25
C ALA A 27 -5.25 -21.72 -16.72
N GLU A 28 -6.17 -21.73 -17.68
CA GLU A 28 -5.86 -21.82 -19.11
C GLU A 28 -5.13 -20.58 -19.60
N VAL A 29 -5.57 -19.39 -19.19
CA VAL A 29 -4.91 -18.11 -19.51
C VAL A 29 -3.48 -18.11 -18.97
N ILE A 30 -3.28 -18.52 -17.71
CA ILE A 30 -1.95 -18.57 -17.08
C ILE A 30 -1.05 -19.60 -17.78
N ASN A 31 -1.58 -20.78 -18.11
CA ASN A 31 -0.83 -21.82 -18.83
C ASN A 31 -0.40 -21.35 -20.23
N GLY A 32 -1.30 -20.70 -20.97
CA GLY A 32 -1.02 -20.17 -22.29
C GLY A 32 0.09 -19.11 -22.25
N LEU A 33 -0.02 -18.15 -21.32
CA LEU A 33 1.00 -17.11 -21.14
C LEU A 33 2.35 -17.70 -20.71
N PHE A 34 2.36 -18.63 -19.76
CA PHE A 34 3.59 -19.26 -19.30
C PHE A 34 4.29 -20.03 -20.43
N SER A 35 3.53 -20.79 -21.23
CA SER A 35 4.07 -21.52 -22.38
C SER A 35 4.66 -20.58 -23.44
N ALA A 36 4.03 -19.41 -23.66
CA ALA A 36 4.56 -18.38 -24.54
C ALA A 36 5.87 -17.78 -24.00
N LEU A 37 5.95 -17.52 -22.69
CA LEU A 37 7.18 -17.06 -22.04
C LEU A 37 8.30 -18.09 -22.11
N GLU A 38 8.00 -19.38 -21.92
CA GLU A 38 8.98 -20.47 -22.09
C GLU A 38 9.50 -20.54 -23.53
N THR A 39 8.60 -20.48 -24.50
CA THR A 39 8.94 -20.48 -25.93
C THR A 39 9.84 -19.29 -26.30
N ALA A 40 9.61 -18.13 -25.68
CA ALA A 40 10.42 -16.94 -25.85
C ALA A 40 11.72 -16.94 -25.02
N GLY A 41 11.97 -17.94 -24.18
CA GLY A 41 13.11 -17.98 -23.27
C GLY A 41 13.06 -16.94 -22.14
N LEU A 42 11.87 -16.47 -21.77
CA LEU A 42 11.64 -15.39 -20.81
C LEU A 42 11.06 -15.86 -19.46
N SER A 43 10.70 -17.14 -19.32
CA SER A 43 10.02 -17.67 -18.14
C SER A 43 10.82 -17.57 -16.83
N THR A 44 12.14 -17.37 -16.90
CA THR A 44 13.00 -17.16 -15.72
C THR A 44 13.21 -15.69 -15.37
N THR A 45 12.86 -14.77 -16.27
CA THR A 45 13.11 -13.32 -16.12
C THR A 45 11.83 -12.50 -16.00
N VAL A 46 10.71 -13.00 -16.53
CA VAL A 46 9.40 -12.35 -16.49
C VAL A 46 8.47 -13.17 -15.61
N GLY A 47 7.96 -12.54 -14.55
CA GLY A 47 6.96 -13.12 -13.66
C GLY A 47 5.54 -12.87 -14.12
N ILE A 48 4.63 -13.82 -13.89
CA ILE A 48 3.19 -13.63 -14.11
C ILE A 48 2.53 -13.25 -12.79
N ILE A 49 1.80 -12.15 -12.76
CA ILE A 49 0.91 -11.80 -11.64
C ILE A 49 -0.54 -12.05 -12.03
N SER A 50 -1.33 -12.54 -11.08
CA SER A 50 -2.74 -12.91 -11.22
C SER A 50 -3.33 -12.89 -9.81
N ASP A 51 -4.57 -12.56 -9.52
CA ASP A 51 -5.71 -12.55 -10.42
C ASP A 51 -6.23 -11.14 -10.70
N GLU A 52 -5.87 -10.18 -9.84
CA GLU A 52 -6.35 -8.80 -9.88
C GLU A 52 -7.88 -8.74 -9.76
N SER A 53 -8.46 -9.67 -9.00
CA SER A 53 -9.89 -9.72 -8.70
C SER A 53 -10.35 -8.41 -8.07
N SER A 54 -11.56 -7.94 -8.43
CA SER A 54 -12.11 -6.69 -7.87
C SER A 54 -12.42 -6.80 -6.36
N SER A 55 -12.59 -8.03 -5.86
CA SER A 55 -12.86 -8.35 -4.45
C SER A 55 -12.03 -9.53 -3.96
N ILE A 56 -11.52 -9.41 -2.73
CA ILE A 56 -10.81 -10.49 -2.03
C ILE A 56 -11.72 -11.66 -1.65
N SER A 57 -13.05 -11.47 -1.65
CA SER A 57 -14.00 -12.53 -1.30
C SER A 57 -13.96 -13.70 -2.29
N LEU A 58 -13.56 -13.44 -3.54
CA LEU A 58 -13.44 -14.46 -4.58
C LEU A 58 -12.37 -15.51 -4.27
N ALA A 59 -11.37 -15.18 -3.43
CA ALA A 59 -10.41 -16.19 -2.99
C ALA A 59 -11.08 -17.33 -2.21
N LEU A 60 -12.15 -17.02 -1.46
CA LEU A 60 -12.86 -18.00 -0.65
C LEU A 60 -13.76 -18.90 -1.50
N THR A 61 -14.28 -18.40 -2.62
CA THR A 61 -15.27 -19.10 -3.44
C THR A 61 -14.70 -19.73 -4.70
N GLU A 62 -13.64 -19.16 -5.27
CA GLU A 62 -13.18 -19.51 -6.62
C GLU A 62 -11.75 -20.05 -6.66
N TYR A 63 -10.83 -19.55 -5.83
CA TYR A 63 -9.40 -19.83 -6.03
C TYR A 63 -9.06 -21.31 -5.87
N SER A 64 -9.81 -22.05 -5.05
CA SER A 64 -9.62 -23.50 -4.88
C SER A 64 -9.79 -24.30 -6.17
N THR A 65 -10.52 -23.76 -7.15
CA THR A 65 -10.81 -24.44 -8.42
C THR A 65 -9.66 -24.37 -9.43
N TRP A 66 -8.80 -23.36 -9.35
CA TRP A 66 -7.80 -23.09 -10.39
C TRP A 66 -6.39 -22.85 -9.84
N LEU A 67 -6.26 -22.11 -8.73
CA LEU A 67 -4.97 -21.61 -8.24
C LEU A 67 -3.94 -22.73 -7.98
N PRO A 68 -4.30 -23.86 -7.32
CA PRO A 68 -3.33 -24.92 -7.07
C PRO A 68 -2.67 -25.49 -8.34
N SER A 69 -3.39 -25.50 -9.47
CA SER A 69 -2.91 -26.08 -10.74
C SER A 69 -1.86 -25.22 -11.47
N VAL A 70 -1.77 -23.94 -11.12
CA VAL A 70 -0.90 -22.96 -11.80
C VAL A 70 -0.06 -22.14 -10.84
N ALA A 71 -0.14 -22.38 -9.53
CA ALA A 71 0.62 -21.64 -8.52
C ALA A 71 2.12 -21.59 -8.85
N ASN A 72 2.72 -22.69 -9.32
CA ASN A 72 4.15 -22.72 -9.67
C ASN A 72 4.55 -21.78 -10.83
N LYS A 73 3.59 -21.27 -11.61
CA LYS A 73 3.79 -20.35 -12.75
C LYS A 73 3.63 -18.87 -12.37
N LEU A 74 3.13 -18.59 -11.17
CA LEU A 74 2.82 -17.23 -10.70
C LEU A 74 3.97 -16.65 -9.87
N ALA A 75 4.23 -15.36 -10.07
CA ALA A 75 5.17 -14.54 -9.32
C ALA A 75 4.53 -13.78 -8.15
N ALA A 76 3.21 -13.61 -8.13
CA ALA A 76 2.45 -13.13 -6.97
C ALA A 76 0.95 -13.38 -7.19
N ILE A 77 0.20 -13.35 -6.09
CA ILE A 77 -1.27 -13.36 -6.12
C ILE A 77 -1.81 -11.94 -5.90
N CYS A 78 -2.34 -11.31 -6.94
CA CYS A 78 -2.80 -9.93 -6.91
C CYS A 78 -4.31 -9.83 -6.70
N HIS A 79 -4.76 -8.76 -6.05
CA HIS A 79 -6.16 -8.40 -5.88
C HIS A 79 -6.33 -6.89 -5.71
N HIS A 80 -7.56 -6.42 -5.89
CA HIS A 80 -7.96 -5.05 -5.57
C HIS A 80 -8.53 -4.97 -4.15
N GLY A 81 -8.62 -3.75 -3.62
CA GLY A 81 -9.15 -3.44 -2.29
C GLY A 81 -10.37 -2.51 -2.33
N TYR A 82 -11.26 -2.69 -3.31
CA TYR A 82 -12.36 -1.75 -3.55
C TYR A 82 -13.51 -1.86 -2.54
N GLY A 83 -13.65 -3.01 -1.89
CA GLY A 83 -14.73 -3.30 -0.97
C GLY A 83 -14.56 -2.71 0.44
N PHE A 84 -13.41 -2.07 0.73
CA PHE A 84 -13.03 -1.64 2.08
C PHE A 84 -13.23 -2.75 3.11
N GLU A 85 -12.77 -3.95 2.78
CA GLU A 85 -12.98 -5.14 3.57
C GLU A 85 -12.34 -5.01 4.97
N SER A 86 -12.95 -5.68 5.96
CA SER A 86 -12.40 -5.69 7.32
C SER A 86 -11.04 -6.39 7.38
N SER A 87 -10.23 -6.05 8.40
CA SER A 87 -8.95 -6.71 8.66
C SER A 87 -9.09 -8.24 8.85
N ALA A 88 -10.25 -8.70 9.36
CA ALA A 88 -10.56 -10.12 9.47
C ALA A 88 -10.77 -10.79 8.10
N ALA A 89 -11.47 -10.11 7.17
CA ALA A 89 -11.66 -10.59 5.81
C ALA A 89 -10.34 -10.64 5.03
N TYR A 90 -9.49 -9.60 5.17
CA TYR A 90 -8.13 -9.59 4.61
C TYR A 90 -7.27 -10.75 5.14
N THR A 91 -7.33 -11.01 6.45
CA THR A 91 -6.63 -12.15 7.07
C THR A 91 -7.13 -13.48 6.52
N ALA A 92 -8.44 -13.64 6.34
CA ALA A 92 -9.03 -14.85 5.77
C ALA A 92 -8.61 -15.06 4.30
N PHE A 93 -8.58 -13.99 3.50
CA PHE A 93 -8.05 -13.99 2.14
C PHE A 93 -6.60 -14.47 2.11
N ALA A 94 -5.71 -13.84 2.87
CA ALA A 94 -4.29 -14.17 2.88
C ALA A 94 -4.03 -15.62 3.34
N ASN A 95 -4.76 -16.08 4.36
CA ASN A 95 -4.67 -17.48 4.82
C ASN A 95 -5.16 -18.48 3.76
N THR A 96 -6.19 -18.12 3.01
CA THR A 96 -6.72 -18.96 1.93
C THR A 96 -5.70 -19.09 0.80
N VAL A 97 -5.11 -17.96 0.35
CA VAL A 97 -4.05 -17.99 -0.66
C VAL A 97 -2.85 -18.79 -0.16
N LYS A 98 -2.41 -18.59 1.09
CA LYS A 98 -1.29 -19.33 1.68
C LYS A 98 -1.53 -20.84 1.70
N SER A 99 -2.78 -21.27 1.92
CA SER A 99 -3.17 -22.68 1.89
C SER A 99 -3.14 -23.27 0.47
N LEU A 100 -3.67 -22.52 -0.52
CA LEU A 100 -3.82 -22.99 -1.90
C LEU A 100 -2.54 -22.85 -2.74
N ALA A 101 -1.71 -21.86 -2.45
CA ALA A 101 -0.45 -21.58 -3.15
C ALA A 101 0.68 -21.30 -2.14
N PRO A 102 1.16 -22.33 -1.41
CA PRO A 102 2.21 -22.17 -0.41
C PRO A 102 3.45 -21.47 -0.96
N GLY A 103 3.93 -20.46 -0.23
CA GLY A 103 5.11 -19.69 -0.59
C GLY A 103 4.86 -18.57 -1.60
N LYS A 104 3.62 -18.34 -2.06
CA LYS A 104 3.30 -17.15 -2.87
C LYS A 104 2.95 -15.95 -1.99
N ALA A 105 3.48 -14.80 -2.35
CA ALA A 105 3.07 -13.52 -1.78
C ALA A 105 1.72 -13.09 -2.37
N THR A 106 0.93 -12.37 -1.59
CA THR A 106 -0.22 -11.60 -2.08
C THR A 106 0.15 -10.13 -2.22
N TRP A 107 -0.34 -9.47 -3.27
CA TRP A 107 -0.11 -8.05 -3.54
C TRP A 107 -1.45 -7.34 -3.67
N MET A 108 -1.60 -6.20 -3.01
CA MET A 108 -2.67 -5.27 -3.36
C MET A 108 -2.24 -4.46 -4.58
N SER A 109 -2.84 -4.74 -5.73
CA SER A 109 -2.45 -4.15 -7.02
C SER A 109 -3.35 -3.00 -7.49
N ALA A 110 -4.48 -2.79 -6.79
CA ALA A 110 -5.22 -1.54 -6.86
C ALA A 110 -6.01 -1.30 -5.58
N SER A 111 -5.67 -0.23 -4.88
CA SER A 111 -6.53 0.33 -3.86
C SER A 111 -7.49 1.34 -4.49
N ARG A 112 -8.79 1.23 -4.16
CA ARG A 112 -9.80 2.31 -4.08
C ARG A 112 -11.18 1.97 -4.64
N SER A 113 -12.22 2.25 -3.84
CA SER A 113 -13.60 2.21 -4.30
C SER A 113 -13.93 3.28 -5.35
N PHE A 114 -14.67 2.87 -6.37
CA PHE A 114 -15.32 3.64 -7.43
C PHE A 114 -16.41 4.62 -6.92
N THR A 115 -16.25 5.19 -5.73
CA THR A 115 -17.24 6.14 -5.21
C THR A 115 -16.97 7.53 -5.74
N GLN A 116 -18.00 8.10 -6.35
CA GLN A 116 -18.06 9.52 -6.68
C GLN A 116 -17.89 10.36 -5.40
N GLY A 117 -17.18 11.47 -5.52
CA GLY A 117 -16.71 12.32 -4.45
C GLY A 117 -15.21 12.60 -4.61
N PHE A 118 -14.87 13.88 -4.54
CA PHE A 118 -13.49 14.38 -4.44
C PHE A 118 -13.31 14.96 -3.04
N ASP A 119 -12.27 14.54 -2.33
CA ASP A 119 -11.86 15.02 -1.02
C ASP A 119 -10.31 15.06 -1.01
N PRO A 120 -9.71 16.23 -1.29
CA PRO A 120 -8.26 16.37 -1.34
C PRO A 120 -7.61 16.48 0.05
N THR A 121 -8.41 16.38 1.12
CA THR A 121 -8.00 16.73 2.48
C THR A 121 -7.34 15.57 3.21
N ILE A 122 -6.81 15.87 4.40
CA ILE A 122 -6.13 14.87 5.23
C ILE A 122 -7.08 13.75 5.67
N THR A 123 -8.37 14.04 5.85
CA THR A 123 -9.36 13.05 6.30
C THR A 123 -9.43 11.87 5.34
N ASN A 124 -9.58 12.13 4.04
CA ASN A 124 -9.61 11.08 3.04
C ASN A 124 -8.23 10.43 2.86
N ALA A 125 -7.16 11.20 2.95
CA ALA A 125 -5.80 10.67 2.90
C ALA A 125 -5.47 9.67 4.01
N LEU A 126 -5.96 9.89 5.23
CA LEU A 126 -5.79 8.93 6.32
C LEU A 126 -6.61 7.67 6.13
N MET A 127 -7.83 7.77 5.56
CA MET A 127 -8.62 6.61 5.18
C MET A 127 -7.84 5.71 4.20
N PHE A 128 -7.30 6.28 3.13
CA PHE A 128 -6.49 5.54 2.16
C PHE A 128 -5.17 5.02 2.75
N SER A 129 -4.54 5.78 3.63
CA SER A 129 -3.35 5.31 4.36
C SER A 129 -3.68 4.10 5.24
N GLY A 130 -4.88 4.05 5.81
CA GLY A 130 -5.39 2.89 6.55
C GLY A 130 -5.43 1.62 5.70
N LEU A 131 -5.77 1.72 4.41
CA LEU A 131 -5.72 0.59 3.48
C LEU A 131 -4.28 0.12 3.23
N VAL A 132 -3.32 1.05 3.11
CA VAL A 132 -1.90 0.70 3.01
C VAL A 132 -1.44 -0.05 4.25
N PHE A 133 -1.80 0.44 5.42
CA PHE A 133 -1.52 -0.24 6.68
C PHE A 133 -2.17 -1.62 6.76
N GLN A 134 -3.43 -1.77 6.37
CA GLN A 134 -4.11 -3.07 6.36
C GLN A 134 -3.39 -4.10 5.48
N SER A 135 -2.99 -3.72 4.27
CA SER A 135 -2.19 -4.57 3.38
C SER A 135 -0.83 -4.92 4.00
N LEU A 136 -0.04 -3.91 4.36
CA LEU A 136 1.35 -4.11 4.81
C LEU A 136 1.48 -4.72 6.22
N VAL A 137 0.57 -4.39 7.14
CA VAL A 137 0.63 -4.78 8.56
C VAL A 137 -0.25 -5.99 8.85
N THR A 138 -1.51 -6.00 8.41
CA THR A 138 -2.44 -7.09 8.75
C THR A 138 -2.12 -8.36 7.97
N THR A 139 -1.81 -8.23 6.67
CA THR A 139 -1.56 -9.39 5.80
C THR A 139 -0.11 -9.56 5.39
N GLY A 140 0.72 -8.55 5.65
CA GLY A 140 2.16 -8.64 5.42
C GLY A 140 2.54 -8.59 3.95
N GLU A 141 1.68 -8.01 3.10
CA GLU A 141 1.93 -7.92 1.66
C GLU A 141 3.19 -7.10 1.39
N PRO A 142 4.03 -7.52 0.43
CA PRO A 142 5.26 -6.80 0.11
C PRO A 142 5.02 -5.65 -0.89
N HIS A 143 3.81 -5.52 -1.42
CA HIS A 143 3.49 -4.64 -2.54
C HIS A 143 2.11 -4.02 -2.39
N TYR A 144 2.02 -2.74 -2.73
CA TYR A 144 0.80 -1.95 -2.72
C TYR A 144 0.83 -0.98 -3.89
N ASP A 145 -0.19 -1.02 -4.73
CA ASP A 145 -0.41 -0.05 -5.81
C ASP A 145 -1.69 0.76 -5.59
N PHE A 146 -1.58 2.04 -5.92
CA PHE A 146 -2.74 2.91 -6.07
C PHE A 146 -3.21 2.88 -7.52
N TRP A 147 -4.51 3.09 -7.74
CA TRP A 147 -5.12 2.98 -9.07
C TRP A 147 -4.52 3.94 -10.11
N THR A 148 -4.85 5.24 -10.04
CA THR A 148 -4.29 6.24 -10.97
C THR A 148 -3.47 7.28 -10.23
N LEU A 149 -2.27 7.58 -10.73
CA LEU A 149 -1.44 8.63 -10.15
C LEU A 149 -2.03 10.02 -10.44
N VAL A 150 -2.45 10.24 -11.69
CA VAL A 150 -2.89 11.53 -12.22
C VAL A 150 -4.33 11.42 -12.75
N SER A 151 -5.21 12.33 -12.34
CA SER A 151 -6.64 12.31 -12.69
C SER A 151 -7.19 13.68 -13.09
N ASN A 152 -8.18 13.70 -13.99
CA ASN A 152 -8.99 14.89 -14.28
C ASN A 152 -10.28 14.98 -13.46
N GLY A 153 -10.47 14.07 -12.50
CA GLY A 153 -11.66 13.91 -11.67
C GLY A 153 -11.90 15.01 -10.63
N LEU A 154 -11.53 16.27 -10.87
CA LEU A 154 -11.74 17.37 -9.91
C LEU A 154 -13.22 17.61 -9.56
N GLY A 155 -14.13 17.38 -10.51
CA GLY A 155 -15.56 17.65 -10.34
C GLY A 155 -15.97 19.13 -10.45
N CYS A 156 -15.01 20.01 -10.68
CA CYS A 156 -15.21 21.45 -10.81
C CYS A 156 -14.12 22.06 -11.69
N SER A 157 -14.31 23.31 -12.13
CA SER A 157 -13.30 24.07 -12.86
C SER A 157 -12.42 24.87 -11.89
N PRO A 158 -11.10 24.63 -11.84
CA PRO A 158 -10.20 25.36 -10.96
C PRO A 158 -9.94 26.81 -11.42
N LEU A 159 -10.24 27.16 -12.68
CA LEU A 159 -10.13 28.55 -13.17
C LEU A 159 -11.27 29.45 -12.69
N THR A 160 -12.45 28.87 -12.44
CA THR A 160 -13.63 29.63 -12.00
C THR A 160 -13.90 29.45 -10.49
N SER A 161 -13.20 28.52 -9.84
CA SER A 161 -13.31 28.28 -8.40
C SER A 161 -11.94 27.96 -7.80
N ALA A 162 -11.40 28.93 -7.05
CA ALA A 162 -10.10 28.80 -6.41
C ALA A 162 -10.06 27.67 -5.35
N THR A 163 -11.20 27.30 -4.78
CA THR A 163 -11.31 26.23 -3.78
C THR A 163 -11.50 24.84 -4.40
N CYS A 164 -11.77 24.77 -5.72
CA CYS A 164 -11.99 23.53 -6.44
C CYS A 164 -10.94 22.43 -6.14
N PRO A 165 -9.62 22.70 -6.23
CA PRO A 165 -8.62 21.67 -5.97
C PRO A 165 -8.38 21.37 -4.49
N THR A 166 -8.92 22.15 -3.57
CA THR A 166 -8.59 22.09 -2.13
C THR A 166 -9.78 21.77 -1.22
N THR A 167 -10.99 21.72 -1.77
CA THR A 167 -12.22 21.52 -0.98
C THR A 167 -12.97 20.30 -1.46
N PRO A 168 -13.51 19.48 -0.53
CA PRO A 168 -14.31 18.33 -0.92
C PRO A 168 -15.54 18.73 -1.73
N ASN A 169 -15.90 17.92 -2.72
CA ASN A 169 -17.11 18.07 -3.49
C ASN A 169 -17.67 16.69 -3.90
N SER A 170 -18.97 16.62 -4.15
CA SER A 170 -19.64 15.36 -4.50
C SER A 170 -19.63 15.03 -5.99
N VAL A 171 -19.08 15.90 -6.84
CA VAL A 171 -19.13 15.75 -8.31
C VAL A 171 -17.90 15.00 -8.83
N GLY A 172 -16.73 15.28 -8.24
CA GLY A 172 -15.44 14.74 -8.64
C GLY A 172 -15.22 13.30 -8.18
N TRP A 173 -13.98 12.87 -8.22
CA TRP A 173 -13.54 11.51 -7.93
C TRP A 173 -12.22 11.58 -7.16
N ASN A 174 -12.06 10.73 -6.14
CA ASN A 174 -10.82 10.53 -5.37
C ASN A 174 -9.79 9.62 -6.08
N ASP A 175 -9.81 9.53 -7.40
CA ASP A 175 -9.08 8.54 -8.20
C ASP A 175 -7.61 8.85 -8.39
N GLY A 176 -7.21 10.11 -8.32
CA GLY A 176 -5.82 10.53 -8.39
C GLY A 176 -5.17 10.83 -7.04
N MET A 177 -3.85 10.89 -7.05
CA MET A 177 -3.06 11.62 -6.06
C MET A 177 -2.70 13.03 -6.53
N ILE A 178 -2.69 13.21 -7.85
CA ILE A 178 -2.40 14.47 -8.54
C ILE A 178 -3.57 14.72 -9.49
N TYR A 179 -4.09 15.93 -9.51
CA TYR A 179 -5.22 16.30 -10.36
C TYR A 179 -4.82 17.36 -11.37
N TYR A 180 -5.53 17.39 -12.49
CA TYR A 180 -5.40 18.42 -13.50
C TYR A 180 -6.78 18.88 -13.98
N ASP A 181 -6.82 20.03 -14.63
CA ASP A 181 -8.05 20.60 -15.16
C ASP A 181 -8.60 19.72 -16.30
N PRO A 182 -9.83 19.17 -16.22
CA PRO A 182 -10.40 18.38 -17.31
C PRO A 182 -10.52 19.15 -18.64
N SER A 183 -10.52 20.49 -18.59
CA SER A 183 -10.60 21.37 -19.76
C SER A 183 -9.25 21.93 -20.21
N TYR A 184 -8.12 21.42 -19.69
CA TYR A 184 -6.76 21.94 -19.95
C TYR A 184 -6.45 22.17 -21.44
N ALA A 185 -6.95 21.30 -22.32
CA ALA A 185 -6.72 21.38 -23.76
C ALA A 185 -7.33 22.66 -24.37
N THR A 186 -8.48 23.09 -23.85
CA THR A 186 -9.24 24.26 -24.34
C THR A 186 -8.84 25.53 -23.59
N ASN A 187 -8.77 25.49 -22.27
CA ASN A 187 -8.54 26.67 -21.43
C ASN A 187 -7.06 26.95 -21.11
N LYS A 188 -6.16 26.06 -21.53
CA LYS A 188 -4.70 26.16 -21.34
C LYS A 188 -4.23 26.20 -19.89
N ASN A 189 -5.06 25.70 -18.96
CA ASN A 189 -4.67 25.49 -17.58
C ASN A 189 -3.92 24.17 -17.43
N PHE A 190 -2.59 24.22 -17.44
CA PHE A 190 -1.71 23.06 -17.28
C PHE A 190 -1.25 22.85 -15.82
N ALA A 191 -1.89 23.51 -14.86
CA ALA A 191 -1.54 23.35 -13.45
C ALA A 191 -1.84 21.92 -12.96
N LEU A 192 -0.98 21.43 -12.06
CA LEU A 192 -1.17 20.19 -11.33
C LEU A 192 -1.56 20.51 -9.89
N TYR A 193 -2.55 19.79 -9.37
CA TYR A 193 -3.13 19.98 -8.06
C TYR A 193 -2.87 18.73 -7.21
N ILE A 194 -1.96 18.85 -6.26
CA ILE A 194 -1.53 17.72 -5.42
C ILE A 194 -2.46 17.61 -4.21
N THR A 195 -3.00 16.42 -3.95
CA THR A 195 -3.85 16.19 -2.77
C THR A 195 -3.04 15.65 -1.59
N LYS A 196 -3.67 15.58 -0.41
CA LYS A 196 -3.06 14.94 0.76
C LYS A 196 -2.77 13.45 0.54
N HIS A 197 -3.41 12.78 -0.44
CA HIS A 197 -3.08 11.40 -0.80
C HIS A 197 -1.61 11.27 -1.20
N PHE A 198 -1.13 12.16 -2.08
CA PHE A 198 0.26 12.14 -2.51
C PHE A 198 1.22 12.23 -1.32
N TRP A 199 0.94 13.16 -0.40
CA TRP A 199 1.80 13.41 0.74
C TRP A 199 1.78 12.28 1.77
N THR A 200 0.62 11.65 2.01
CA THR A 200 0.59 10.46 2.87
C THR A 200 1.29 9.27 2.21
N TYR A 201 1.10 9.05 0.91
CA TYR A 201 1.79 7.99 0.15
C TYR A 201 3.31 8.18 0.09
N LYS A 202 3.77 9.43 0.12
CA LYS A 202 5.20 9.75 0.24
C LYS A 202 5.83 9.18 1.51
N HIS A 203 5.08 8.98 2.61
CA HIS A 203 5.61 8.34 3.82
C HIS A 203 5.98 6.88 3.53
N PHE A 204 5.09 6.15 2.90
CA PHE A 204 5.32 4.77 2.52
C PHE A 204 6.42 4.67 1.46
N GLY A 205 6.34 5.44 0.38
CA GLY A 205 7.33 5.40 -0.71
C GLY A 205 8.75 5.78 -0.30
N ASN A 206 8.92 6.66 0.71
CA ASN A 206 10.25 7.04 1.20
C ASN A 206 10.85 6.07 2.22
N PHE A 207 10.03 5.40 3.02
CA PHE A 207 10.53 4.65 4.18
C PHE A 207 10.29 3.15 4.10
N VAL A 208 9.30 2.70 3.33
CA VAL A 208 9.11 1.28 3.00
C VAL A 208 9.87 0.99 1.71
N LYS A 209 11.11 0.52 1.84
CA LYS A 209 11.94 0.13 0.69
C LYS A 209 11.83 -1.37 0.45
N ARG A 210 12.18 -1.82 -0.77
CA ARG A 210 12.16 -3.25 -1.13
C ARG A 210 12.73 -4.10 0.00
N GLU A 211 11.96 -5.09 0.40
CA GLU A 211 12.36 -5.92 1.52
C GLU A 211 13.59 -6.75 1.17
N PHE A 212 14.53 -6.85 2.11
CA PHE A 212 15.62 -7.81 2.01
C PHE A 212 15.13 -9.17 2.49
N CYS A 213 15.23 -10.16 1.60
CA CYS A 213 14.83 -11.53 1.87
C CYS A 213 16.00 -12.32 2.49
N LEU A 214 15.84 -12.78 3.73
CA LEU A 214 16.92 -13.46 4.49
C LEU A 214 17.27 -14.88 4.00
N SER A 215 16.52 -15.46 3.06
CA SER A 215 16.93 -16.71 2.40
C SER A 215 16.35 -16.82 0.98
N PHE A 216 17.22 -16.95 -0.02
CA PHE A 216 16.86 -17.52 -1.31
C PHE A 216 16.93 -19.05 -1.20
N SER A 217 15.79 -19.71 -1.01
CA SER A 217 15.67 -21.09 -1.52
C SER A 217 15.30 -21.01 -3.00
N ARG A 218 15.58 -22.07 -3.78
CA ARG A 218 15.41 -22.14 -5.25
C ARG A 218 14.00 -21.79 -5.79
N ASN A 219 13.06 -21.42 -4.92
CA ASN A 219 11.68 -21.05 -5.25
C ASN A 219 11.37 -19.54 -5.15
N ASN A 220 12.35 -18.64 -5.01
CA ASN A 220 12.20 -17.18 -5.22
C ASN A 220 11.11 -16.44 -4.39
N PHE A 221 10.82 -16.85 -3.14
CA PHE A 221 9.91 -16.09 -2.27
C PHE A 221 10.36 -15.97 -0.81
N CYS A 222 10.01 -14.83 -0.20
CA CYS A 222 10.25 -14.53 1.19
C CYS A 222 9.28 -15.23 2.12
N THR A 223 9.79 -16.13 2.94
CA THR A 223 9.06 -16.65 4.10
C THR A 223 9.36 -15.79 5.31
N TRP A 224 8.32 -15.22 5.90
CA TRP A 224 8.39 -14.51 7.18
C TRP A 224 8.78 -15.52 8.28
N SER A 225 9.91 -15.32 8.95
CA SER A 225 10.22 -16.04 10.20
C SER A 225 9.97 -15.11 11.38
N PRO A 226 9.05 -15.43 12.30
CA PRO A 226 8.76 -14.62 13.49
C PRO A 226 9.86 -14.64 14.56
N THR A 227 10.97 -15.36 14.33
CA THR A 227 12.06 -15.49 15.31
C THR A 227 13.35 -14.87 14.78
N LEU A 228 13.79 -13.81 15.46
CA LEU A 228 15.10 -13.17 15.25
C LEU A 228 16.21 -14.09 15.80
N SER A 229 17.09 -14.57 14.91
CA SER A 229 18.36 -15.20 15.30
C SER A 229 19.32 -14.13 15.84
N SER A 230 20.10 -14.50 16.87
CA SER A 230 21.06 -13.63 17.57
C SER A 230 22.30 -13.21 16.76
N SER A 231 22.39 -13.59 15.48
CA SER A 231 23.46 -13.15 14.58
C SER A 231 22.93 -12.89 13.17
N LEU A 232 22.55 -11.63 12.90
CA LEU A 232 22.07 -11.18 11.59
C LEU A 232 23.11 -10.25 10.95
N ASN A 233 23.90 -10.78 10.01
CA ASN A 233 24.79 -9.98 9.18
C ASN A 233 24.00 -9.36 8.02
N LEU A 234 23.53 -8.12 8.18
CA LEU A 234 22.86 -7.32 7.15
C LEU A 234 23.90 -6.70 6.21
N TYR A 235 24.22 -7.37 5.11
CA TYR A 235 24.95 -6.76 3.99
C TYR A 235 24.00 -6.56 2.81
N THR A 236 23.83 -5.29 2.37
CA THR A 236 23.05 -4.75 1.22
C THR A 236 21.66 -4.16 1.47
N ALA A 237 21.25 -3.26 0.57
CA ALA A 237 20.17 -2.27 0.69
C ALA A 237 18.77 -2.89 0.64
N GLY A 238 17.97 -2.62 1.68
CA GLY A 238 16.57 -3.01 1.78
C GLY A 238 16.01 -2.62 3.14
N SER A 239 14.69 -2.79 3.30
CA SER A 239 14.04 -2.57 4.58
C SER A 239 13.35 -3.83 5.11
N VAL A 240 13.04 -3.89 6.40
CA VAL A 240 12.32 -5.01 7.03
C VAL A 240 11.20 -4.41 7.85
N ARG A 241 9.96 -4.85 7.64
CA ARG A 241 8.84 -4.50 8.52
C ARG A 241 9.02 -5.20 9.87
N LEU A 242 8.97 -4.43 10.96
CA LEU A 242 9.11 -4.94 12.33
C LEU A 242 7.74 -4.90 13.03
N PRO A 243 7.39 -5.93 13.81
CA PRO A 243 6.20 -5.89 14.64
C PRO A 243 6.35 -4.80 15.70
N LEU A 244 5.31 -3.98 15.86
CA LEU A 244 5.15 -3.12 17.01
C LEU A 244 4.46 -3.90 18.12
N ILE A 245 4.95 -3.79 19.36
CA ILE A 245 4.41 -4.49 20.53
C ILE A 245 4.08 -3.47 21.62
N GLY A 246 2.87 -3.52 22.17
CA GLY A 246 2.44 -2.64 23.25
C GLY A 246 0.93 -2.42 23.26
N SER A 247 0.40 -1.91 24.37
CA SER A 247 -1.03 -1.60 24.53
C SER A 247 -1.52 -0.48 23.60
N ASP A 248 -0.62 0.40 23.18
CA ASP A 248 -0.94 1.56 22.34
C ASP A 248 -0.72 1.30 20.85
N VAL A 249 -0.26 0.10 20.49
CA VAL A 249 -0.11 -0.31 19.09
C VAL A 249 -1.48 -0.43 18.44
N ARG A 250 -1.57 0.03 17.20
CA ARG A 250 -2.77 -0.03 16.36
C ARG A 250 -2.40 -0.55 14.98
N GLU A 251 -3.39 -1.03 14.23
CA GLU A 251 -3.18 -1.56 12.88
C GLU A 251 -2.64 -0.50 11.88
N TRP A 252 -2.82 0.79 12.18
CA TRP A 252 -2.32 1.92 11.39
C TRP A 252 -0.97 2.48 11.85
N MET A 253 -0.13 1.61 12.39
CA MET A 253 1.24 1.93 12.80
C MET A 253 2.18 0.85 12.30
N MET A 254 3.36 1.23 11.83
CA MET A 254 4.40 0.27 11.52
C MET A 254 5.79 0.80 11.81
N ALA A 255 6.70 -0.13 12.12
CA ALA A 255 8.12 0.11 12.12
C ALA A 255 8.76 -0.54 10.91
N VAL A 256 9.71 0.16 10.32
CA VAL A 256 10.55 -0.32 9.24
C VAL A 256 11.99 -0.14 9.66
N SER A 257 12.84 -1.14 9.39
CA SER A 257 14.26 -1.08 9.72
C SER A 257 15.12 -1.36 8.51
N THR A 258 16.27 -0.69 8.45
CA THR A 258 17.36 -1.02 7.52
C THR A 258 18.58 -1.46 8.33
N ALA A 259 19.70 -1.70 7.64
CA ALA A 259 20.99 -1.94 8.31
C ALA A 259 21.38 -0.81 9.27
N THR A 260 21.00 0.44 8.99
CA THR A 260 21.48 1.63 9.71
C THR A 260 20.37 2.45 10.35
N THR A 261 19.10 2.24 10.01
CA THR A 261 18.00 3.09 10.48
C THR A 261 16.80 2.30 10.99
N TYR A 262 16.03 2.97 11.85
CA TYR A 262 14.63 2.68 12.11
C TYR A 262 13.77 3.82 11.56
N SER A 263 12.58 3.50 11.06
CA SER A 263 11.57 4.45 10.66
C SER A 263 10.23 4.01 11.22
N LEU A 264 9.58 4.87 11.99
CA LEU A 264 8.25 4.63 12.56
C LEU A 264 7.25 5.43 11.75
N ILE A 265 6.35 4.77 11.03
CA ILE A 265 5.28 5.40 10.25
C ILE A 265 4.00 5.26 11.07
N LEU A 266 3.53 6.37 11.62
CA LEU A 266 2.53 6.40 12.68
C LEU A 266 1.36 7.31 12.29
N MET A 267 0.17 6.72 12.16
CA MET A 267 -1.05 7.47 11.91
C MET A 267 -1.77 7.79 13.22
N ASN A 268 -2.28 9.02 13.34
CA ASN A 268 -3.24 9.40 14.36
C ASN A 268 -4.52 9.89 13.67
N PRO A 269 -5.53 9.03 13.51
CA PRO A 269 -6.81 9.42 12.92
C PRO A 269 -7.72 10.17 13.92
N ASN A 270 -7.33 10.28 15.19
CA ASN A 270 -8.15 10.91 16.22
C ASN A 270 -8.09 12.43 16.16
N THR A 271 -9.09 13.09 16.74
CA THR A 271 -9.18 14.55 16.81
C THR A 271 -8.33 15.18 17.91
N THR A 272 -7.60 14.38 18.70
CA THR A 272 -6.72 14.85 19.75
C THR A 272 -5.28 14.40 19.52
N ASP A 273 -4.34 15.24 19.95
CA ASP A 273 -2.93 14.88 19.99
C ASP A 273 -2.72 13.67 20.91
N THR A 274 -1.79 12.80 20.55
CA THR A 274 -1.40 11.63 21.34
C THR A 274 0.12 11.55 21.39
N THR A 275 0.66 11.18 22.54
CA THR A 275 2.10 10.92 22.69
C THR A 275 2.30 9.43 22.91
N LEU A 276 3.20 8.82 22.15
CA LEU A 276 3.59 7.43 22.33
C LEU A 276 5.00 7.36 22.93
N THR A 277 5.22 6.41 23.83
CA THR A 277 6.56 6.04 24.29
C THR A 277 7.03 4.83 23.51
N VAL A 278 8.14 4.96 22.79
CA VAL A 278 8.71 3.92 21.93
C VAL A 278 10.09 3.51 22.43
N SER A 279 10.34 2.21 22.48
CA SER A 279 11.64 1.64 22.83
C SER A 279 12.14 0.77 21.68
N PHE A 280 13.46 0.64 21.57
CA PHE A 280 14.11 -0.12 20.52
C PHE A 280 14.86 -1.32 21.11
N PRO A 281 15.04 -2.41 20.35
CA PRO A 281 15.85 -3.54 20.79
C PRO A 281 17.33 -3.18 21.03
N SER A 282 17.83 -2.16 20.33
CA SER A 282 19.16 -1.59 20.57
C SER A 282 19.05 -0.45 21.59
N THR A 283 19.97 -0.39 22.55
CA THR A 283 20.09 0.73 23.50
C THR A 283 20.72 1.98 22.86
N ALA A 284 21.41 1.81 21.73
CA ALA A 284 22.02 2.89 20.97
C ALA A 284 21.13 3.22 19.75
N VAL A 285 20.24 4.20 19.91
CA VAL A 285 19.39 4.72 18.84
C VAL A 285 19.26 6.23 19.01
N CYS A 286 19.43 7.01 17.94
CA CYS A 286 19.24 8.46 17.95
C CYS A 286 18.17 8.90 16.98
N PRO A 287 17.28 9.82 17.34
CA PRO A 287 16.39 10.45 16.39
C PRO A 287 17.21 11.28 15.38
N THR A 288 16.79 11.23 14.12
CA THR A 288 17.48 11.91 13.01
C THR A 288 16.57 12.82 12.19
N GLY A 289 15.28 12.83 12.47
CA GLY A 289 14.31 13.56 11.68
C GLY A 289 12.89 13.07 11.90
N ALA A 290 11.92 13.96 11.75
CA ALA A 290 10.51 13.63 11.68
C ALA A 290 9.80 14.41 10.56
N PHE A 291 8.86 13.75 9.87
CA PHE A 291 8.06 14.33 8.80
C PHE A 291 6.58 14.14 9.10
N ARG A 292 5.75 15.16 8.89
CA ARG A 292 4.30 15.10 9.14
C ARG A 292 3.50 15.58 7.95
N THR A 293 2.42 14.85 7.67
CA THR A 293 1.33 15.29 6.81
C THR A 293 0.08 15.45 7.67
N SER A 294 -0.54 16.62 7.62
CA SER A 294 -1.73 16.99 8.40
C SER A 294 -2.66 17.86 7.55
N ALA A 295 -3.71 18.44 8.13
CA ALA A 295 -4.56 19.41 7.41
C ALA A 295 -3.77 20.60 6.86
N THR A 296 -2.80 21.11 7.63
CA THR A 296 -2.03 22.32 7.31
C THR A 296 -0.60 22.04 6.84
N GLU A 297 -0.17 20.78 6.86
CA GLU A 297 1.20 20.39 6.56
C GLU A 297 1.26 19.36 5.44
N ASP A 298 2.14 19.62 4.47
CA ASP A 298 2.47 18.74 3.35
C ASP A 298 3.91 18.28 3.51
N TRP A 299 4.13 17.09 4.07
CA TRP A 299 5.48 16.59 4.33
C TRP A 299 6.36 17.56 5.14
N ALA A 300 5.80 18.23 6.14
CA ALA A 300 6.53 19.20 6.94
C ALA A 300 7.58 18.50 7.80
N THR A 301 8.79 19.08 7.89
CA THR A 301 9.75 18.67 8.92
C THR A 301 9.25 19.15 10.27
N VAL A 302 9.22 18.26 11.25
CA VAL A 302 8.71 18.56 12.61
C VAL A 302 9.75 18.19 13.65
N ALA A 303 9.47 18.53 14.92
CA ALA A 303 10.36 18.17 16.01
C ALA A 303 10.58 16.66 16.08
N ASP A 304 11.84 16.30 16.31
CA ASP A 304 12.29 14.92 16.49
C ASP A 304 11.70 14.29 17.76
N ALA A 305 11.84 12.97 17.87
CA ALA A 305 11.49 12.26 19.10
C ALA A 305 12.34 12.77 20.27
N THR A 306 11.74 12.92 21.44
CA THR A 306 12.44 13.42 22.64
C THR A 306 12.77 12.28 23.58
N ALA A 307 13.91 12.36 24.27
CA ALA A 307 14.32 11.32 25.22
C ALA A 307 13.32 11.25 26.39
N SER A 308 12.96 10.03 26.79
CA SER A 308 12.08 9.72 27.92
C SER A 308 12.64 8.51 28.68
N GLY A 309 13.59 8.77 29.59
CA GLY A 309 14.35 7.72 30.26
C GLY A 309 15.19 6.92 29.26
N SER A 310 14.97 5.60 29.19
CA SER A 310 15.59 4.69 28.21
C SER A 310 14.79 4.54 26.91
N ALA A 311 13.69 5.29 26.77
CA ALA A 311 12.79 5.27 25.63
C ALA A 311 12.74 6.64 24.95
N TRP A 312 11.94 6.72 23.88
CA TRP A 312 11.70 7.94 23.12
C TRP A 312 10.21 8.30 23.17
N SER A 313 9.92 9.57 23.33
CA SER A 313 8.58 10.13 23.24
C SER A 313 8.37 10.68 21.83
N VAL A 314 7.31 10.23 21.16
CA VAL A 314 6.92 10.70 19.83
C VAL A 314 5.54 11.33 19.89
N LEU A 315 5.40 12.56 19.38
CA LEU A 315 4.14 13.30 19.36
C LEU A 315 3.39 13.04 18.05
N LEU A 316 2.17 12.56 18.14
CA LEU A 316 1.27 12.41 17.00
C LEU A 316 0.18 13.47 17.08
N LYS A 317 0.21 14.44 16.17
CA LYS A 317 -0.84 15.46 16.10
C LYS A 317 -2.19 14.85 15.71
N ALA A 318 -3.27 15.47 16.17
CA ALA A 318 -4.63 15.14 15.74
C ALA A 318 -4.71 15.07 14.20
N THR A 319 -5.42 14.07 13.69
CA THR A 319 -5.68 13.84 12.26
C THR A 319 -4.43 14.03 11.40
N SER A 320 -3.41 13.20 11.64
CA SER A 320 -2.13 13.29 10.93
C SER A 320 -1.48 11.93 10.67
N LEU A 321 -0.54 11.92 9.72
CA LEU A 321 0.42 10.85 9.50
C LEU A 321 1.82 11.41 9.73
N THR A 322 2.59 10.77 10.62
CA THR A 322 3.95 11.21 10.96
C THR A 322 4.92 10.06 10.78
N THR A 323 6.08 10.33 10.15
CA THR A 323 7.21 9.40 10.15
C THR A 323 8.35 9.94 11.00
N TYR A 324 8.76 9.18 12.00
CA TYR A 324 9.97 9.43 12.77
C TYR A 324 11.10 8.54 12.26
N THR A 325 12.30 9.09 12.14
CA THR A 325 13.50 8.38 11.70
C THR A 325 14.53 8.35 12.80
N PHE A 326 15.24 7.24 12.90
CA PHE A 326 16.30 7.05 13.88
C PHE A 326 17.50 6.35 13.24
N ASN A 327 18.71 6.70 13.67
CA ASN A 327 19.93 5.96 13.37
C ASN A 327 20.16 4.89 14.44
N ARG A 328 20.71 3.74 14.06
CA ARG A 328 21.12 2.63 14.95
C ARG A 328 22.46 2.85 15.65
N ALA A 329 23.02 4.06 15.55
CA ALA A 329 24.20 4.49 16.29
C ALA A 329 23.82 5.18 17.61
N ALA A 330 24.77 5.22 18.55
CA ALA A 330 24.62 5.95 19.80
C ALA A 330 24.61 7.46 19.58
N CYS A 331 24.01 8.16 20.54
CA CYS A 331 24.08 9.61 20.67
C CYS A 331 25.28 9.89 21.59
#